data_AF-A0A4Q5WAF4-F1
#
_entry.id   AF-A0A4Q5WAF4-F1
#
_cell.length_a   1.000
_cell.length_b   1.000
_cell.length_c   1.000
_cell.angle_alpha   90.00
_cell.angle_beta   90.00
_cell.angle_gamma   90.00
#
_symmetry.space_group_name_H-M   'P 1'
#
loop_
_entity.id
_entity.type
_entity.pdbx_description
1 polymer ?
#
loop_
_entity_poly.entity_id
_entity_poly.type
_entity_poly.pdbx_seq_one_letter_code
_entity_poly.pdbx_strand_id
1 'polypeptide(L)'
;MEADQKTHTVGQLLAQINAPDSLLGEAGHGIYMKTLTLGSGADQPGAVLNGRWYTRNAIIFAKLRQVAKPGDRIVVVYGSGHSYWLREIARRTPGFKLVDPENYLPR
;
A
#
# COMPACT_ATOMS: atom_id res chain seq x y z
N MET A 1 13.91 -4.41 12.22
CA MET A 1 13.17 -3.15 12.48
C MET A 1 13.53 -2.51 13.81
N GLU A 2 13.33 -3.16 14.97
CA GLU A 2 13.66 -2.52 16.27
C GLU A 2 15.16 -2.25 16.45
N ALA A 3 16.02 -3.16 15.99
CA ALA A 3 17.46 -2.93 15.96
C ALA A 3 17.81 -1.73 15.04
N ASP A 4 17.18 -1.64 13.88
CA ASP A 4 17.42 -0.59 12.89
C ASP A 4 16.97 0.80 13.39
N GLN A 5 15.93 0.86 14.21
CA GLN A 5 15.45 2.09 14.85
C GLN A 5 16.47 2.73 15.80
N LYS A 6 17.47 1.98 16.26
CA LYS A 6 18.54 2.52 17.12
C LYS A 6 19.64 3.23 16.33
N THR A 7 19.73 2.98 15.03
CA THR A 7 20.86 3.42 14.19
C THR A 7 20.43 4.22 12.96
N HIS A 8 19.18 4.10 12.52
CA HIS A 8 18.64 4.80 11.36
C HIS A 8 17.69 5.91 11.78
N THR A 9 17.69 7.00 11.01
CA THR A 9 16.65 8.02 11.12
C THR A 9 15.30 7.48 10.64
N VAL A 10 14.21 8.12 11.07
CA VAL A 10 12.86 7.79 10.58
C VAL A 10 12.79 7.85 9.05
N GLY A 11 13.44 8.83 8.43
CA GLY A 11 13.47 8.96 6.97
C GLY A 11 14.13 7.78 6.26
N GLN A 12 15.25 7.28 6.81
CA GLN A 12 15.96 6.11 6.26
C GLN A 12 15.14 4.82 6.42
N LEU A 13 14.48 4.64 7.57
CA LEU A 13 13.57 3.50 7.77
C LEU A 13 12.40 3.55 6.80
N LEU A 14 11.83 4.74 6.57
CA LEU A 14 10.77 4.93 5.58
C LEU A 14 11.28 4.67 4.15
N ALA A 15 12.52 5.04 3.81
CA ALA A 15 13.10 4.73 2.51
C ALA A 15 13.17 3.21 2.29
N GLN A 16 13.66 2.47 3.29
CA GLN A 16 13.74 1.00 3.26
C GLN A 16 12.35 0.32 3.14
N ILE A 17 11.34 0.83 3.84
CA ILE A 17 9.98 0.27 3.78
C ILE A 17 9.29 0.58 2.44
N ASN A 18 9.54 1.77 1.87
CA ASN A 18 8.91 2.21 0.63
C ASN A 18 9.65 1.76 -0.64
N ALA A 19 10.86 1.19 -0.51
CA ALA A 19 11.62 0.65 -1.63
C ALA A 19 10.74 -0.33 -2.46
N PRO A 20 10.80 -0.29 -3.80
CA PRO A 20 9.91 -1.08 -4.67
C PRO A 20 9.94 -2.59 -4.41
N ASP A 21 11.08 -3.12 -4.00
CA ASP A 21 11.32 -4.54 -3.70
C ASP A 21 11.12 -4.90 -2.21
N SER A 22 10.74 -3.93 -1.37
CA SER A 22 10.55 -4.14 0.06
C SER A 22 9.39 -5.09 0.34
N LEU A 23 9.70 -6.20 1.02
CA LEU A 23 8.70 -7.16 1.51
C LEU A 23 7.79 -6.59 2.60
N LEU A 24 8.14 -5.43 3.16
CA LEU A 24 7.27 -4.70 4.09
C LEU A 24 6.29 -3.78 3.35
N GLY A 25 6.55 -3.46 2.08
CA GLY A 25 5.78 -2.56 1.23
C GLY A 25 4.98 -3.29 0.15
N GLU A 26 5.14 -2.86 -1.10
CA GLU A 26 4.38 -3.38 -2.25
C GLU A 26 4.67 -4.87 -2.51
N ALA A 27 5.95 -5.28 -2.50
CA ALA A 27 6.36 -6.66 -2.74
C ALA A 27 5.87 -7.65 -1.67
N GLY A 28 5.52 -7.15 -0.48
CA GLY A 28 4.96 -7.92 0.62
C GLY A 28 3.55 -8.45 0.41
N HIS A 29 2.85 -8.02 -0.66
CA HIS A 29 1.42 -8.32 -0.84
C HIS A 29 1.10 -9.83 -0.91
N GLY A 30 2.07 -10.67 -1.28
CA GLY A 30 1.92 -12.13 -1.33
C GLY A 30 1.41 -12.74 -0.01
N ILE A 31 1.67 -12.11 1.13
CA ILE A 31 1.13 -12.57 2.43
C ILE A 31 -0.40 -12.54 2.48
N TYR A 32 -1.03 -11.56 1.83
CA TYR A 32 -2.49 -11.46 1.73
C TYR A 32 -3.06 -12.45 0.73
N MET A 33 -2.31 -12.79 -0.33
CA MET A 33 -2.72 -13.82 -1.28
C MET A 33 -2.70 -15.21 -0.66
N LYS A 34 -1.83 -15.45 0.32
CA LYS A 34 -1.85 -16.68 1.12
C LYS A 34 -3.17 -16.91 1.85
N THR A 35 -3.96 -15.86 2.15
CA THR A 35 -5.27 -16.08 2.79
C THR A 35 -6.24 -16.83 1.90
N LEU A 36 -6.03 -16.86 0.57
CA LEU A 36 -6.88 -17.60 -0.36
C LEU A 36 -6.85 -19.12 -0.14
N THR A 37 -5.85 -19.64 0.58
CA THR A 37 -5.82 -21.06 0.97
C THR A 37 -6.77 -21.39 2.12
N LEU A 38 -7.42 -20.39 2.72
CA LEU A 38 -8.34 -20.55 3.85
C LEU A 38 -9.78 -20.66 3.34
N GLY A 39 -10.29 -21.88 3.23
CA GLY A 39 -11.67 -22.17 2.85
C GLY A 39 -11.89 -23.64 2.51
N SER A 40 -13.14 -24.04 2.35
CA SER A 40 -13.56 -25.38 1.95
C SER A 40 -14.93 -25.36 1.28
N GLY A 41 -15.06 -26.02 0.12
CA GLY A 41 -16.33 -26.09 -0.62
C GLY A 41 -16.91 -24.70 -0.91
N ALA A 42 -18.15 -24.47 -0.48
CA ALA A 42 -18.81 -23.17 -0.64
C ALA A 42 -18.36 -22.11 0.38
N ASP A 43 -17.69 -22.49 1.46
CA ASP A 43 -17.21 -21.57 2.48
C ASP A 43 -15.80 -21.07 2.13
N GLN A 44 -15.70 -19.78 1.77
CA GLN A 44 -14.46 -19.18 1.22
C GLN A 44 -14.04 -17.92 2.03
N PRO A 45 -13.80 -18.04 3.35
CA PRO A 45 -13.53 -16.89 4.22
C PRO A 45 -12.24 -16.17 3.83
N GLY A 46 -11.24 -16.88 3.32
CA GLY A 46 -9.99 -16.32 2.82
C GLY A 46 -10.17 -15.38 1.64
N ALA A 47 -11.01 -15.76 0.67
CA ALA A 47 -11.38 -14.93 -0.47
C ALA A 47 -12.24 -13.73 -0.03
N VAL A 48 -13.21 -13.94 0.87
CA VAL A 48 -14.04 -12.86 1.42
C VAL A 48 -13.18 -11.83 2.16
N LEU A 49 -12.22 -12.28 2.96
CA LEU A 49 -11.27 -11.40 3.65
C LEU A 49 -10.45 -10.57 2.66
N ASN A 50 -9.92 -11.21 1.62
CA ASN A 50 -9.12 -10.54 0.60
C ASN A 50 -9.95 -9.49 -0.17
N GLY A 51 -11.17 -9.85 -0.58
CA GLY A 51 -12.12 -8.93 -1.21
C GLY A 51 -12.47 -7.73 -0.32
N ARG A 52 -12.71 -7.95 0.98
CA ARG A 52 -12.92 -6.85 1.94
C ARG A 52 -11.69 -5.95 2.07
N TRP A 53 -10.49 -6.50 1.95
CA TRP A 53 -9.25 -5.73 1.96
C TRP A 53 -9.15 -4.80 0.74
N TYR A 54 -9.48 -5.30 -0.45
CA TYR A 54 -9.59 -4.47 -1.65
C TYR A 54 -10.64 -3.35 -1.46
N THR A 55 -11.84 -3.69 -0.99
CA THR A 55 -12.91 -2.71 -0.77
C THR A 55 -12.48 -1.56 0.14
N ARG A 56 -11.73 -1.84 1.22
CA ARG A 56 -11.17 -0.79 2.09
C ARG A 56 -10.26 0.17 1.33
N ASN A 57 -9.38 -0.35 0.49
CA ASN A 57 -8.45 0.47 -0.31
C ASN A 57 -9.18 1.27 -1.40
N ALA A 58 -10.20 0.70 -2.04
CA ALA A 58 -11.07 1.42 -2.97
C ALA A 58 -11.80 2.58 -2.29
N ILE A 59 -12.32 2.37 -1.06
CA ILE A 59 -12.96 3.44 -0.28
C ILE A 59 -11.95 4.55 0.08
N ILE A 60 -10.73 4.20 0.51
CA ILE A 60 -9.68 5.17 0.80
C ILE A 60 -9.41 6.03 -0.44
N PHE A 61 -9.20 5.40 -1.60
CA PHE A 61 -8.90 6.12 -2.84
C PHE A 61 -10.10 6.95 -3.33
N ALA A 62 -11.34 6.46 -3.17
CA ALA A 62 -12.53 7.22 -3.50
C ALA A 62 -12.62 8.51 -2.67
N LYS A 63 -12.30 8.46 -1.38
CA LYS A 63 -12.24 9.65 -0.51
C LYS A 63 -11.11 10.60 -0.92
N LEU A 64 -9.93 10.08 -1.26
CA LEU A 64 -8.83 10.88 -1.81
C LEU A 64 -9.27 11.68 -3.04
N ARG A 65 -10.01 11.04 -3.96
CA ARG A 65 -10.53 11.69 -5.17
C ARG A 65 -11.51 12.82 -4.90
N GLN A 66 -12.26 12.78 -3.79
CA GLN A 66 -13.21 13.84 -3.44
C GLN A 66 -12.52 15.15 -3.05
N VAL A 67 -11.27 15.07 -2.55
CA VAL A 67 -10.52 16.24 -2.10
C VAL A 67 -9.43 16.67 -3.09
N ALA A 68 -9.04 15.79 -4.01
CA ALA A 68 -8.02 16.06 -5.02
C ALA A 68 -8.50 17.03 -6.11
N LYS A 69 -7.65 17.99 -6.46
CA LYS A 69 -7.86 18.95 -7.55
C LYS A 69 -6.77 18.82 -8.63
N PRO A 70 -7.05 19.22 -9.88
CA PRO A 70 -6.02 19.28 -10.91
C PRO A 70 -4.81 20.11 -10.46
N GLY A 71 -3.61 19.54 -10.58
CA GLY A 71 -2.36 20.17 -10.15
C GLY A 71 -1.92 19.87 -8.72
N ASP A 72 -2.76 19.26 -7.89
CA ASP A 72 -2.38 18.88 -6.52
C ASP A 72 -1.25 17.86 -6.50
N ARG A 73 -0.36 18.00 -5.51
CA ARG A 73 0.61 16.98 -5.12
C ARG A 73 0.20 16.44 -3.76
N ILE A 74 -0.29 15.21 -3.71
CA ILE A 74 -0.85 14.62 -2.50
C ILE A 74 0.09 13.56 -1.95
N VAL A 75 0.47 13.70 -0.68
CA VAL A 75 1.20 12.67 0.07
C VAL A 75 0.19 11.84 0.86
N VAL A 76 0.26 10.52 0.74
CA VAL A 76 -0.65 9.58 1.39
C VAL A 76 0.16 8.73 2.37
N VAL A 77 -0.15 8.82 3.65
CA VAL A 77 0.53 8.06 4.73
C VAL A 77 -0.44 7.04 5.32
N TYR A 78 -0.12 5.76 5.17
CA TYR A 78 -0.94 4.63 5.64
C TYR A 78 -0.06 3.47 6.12
N GLY A 79 -0.66 2.51 6.83
CA GLY A 79 -0.01 1.25 7.14
C GLY A 79 0.39 0.49 5.88
N SER A 80 1.57 -0.14 5.89
CA SER A 80 2.20 -0.68 4.69
C SER A 80 1.40 -1.77 3.97
N GLY A 81 0.52 -2.48 4.69
CA GLY A 81 -0.44 -3.43 4.13
C GLY A 81 -1.47 -2.85 3.15
N HIS A 82 -1.54 -1.53 3.02
CA HIS A 82 -2.36 -0.82 2.03
C HIS A 82 -1.59 -0.44 0.76
N SER A 83 -0.25 -0.53 0.79
CA SER A 83 0.64 -0.02 -0.26
C SER A 83 0.29 -0.59 -1.64
N TYR A 84 0.19 -1.92 -1.75
CA TYR A 84 -0.09 -2.60 -3.02
C TYR A 84 -1.36 -2.09 -3.70
N TRP A 85 -2.51 -2.17 -3.00
CA TRP A 85 -3.79 -1.81 -3.62
C TRP A 85 -3.90 -0.31 -3.89
N LEU A 86 -3.39 0.55 -3.01
CA LEU A 86 -3.40 2.00 -3.27
C LEU A 86 -2.55 2.36 -4.48
N ARG A 87 -1.38 1.74 -4.65
CA ARG A 87 -0.51 1.95 -5.82
C ARG A 87 -1.15 1.41 -7.10
N GLU A 88 -1.74 0.21 -7.06
CA GLU A 88 -2.48 -0.35 -8.21
C GLU A 88 -3.65 0.53 -8.64
N ILE A 89 -4.48 0.99 -7.69
CA ILE A 89 -5.61 1.85 -7.99
C ILE A 89 -5.12 3.19 -8.56
N ALA A 90 -4.08 3.80 -7.97
CA ALA A 90 -3.50 5.04 -8.45
C ALA A 90 -2.96 4.92 -9.88
N ARG A 91 -2.23 3.84 -10.20
CA ARG A 91 -1.70 3.58 -11.55
C ARG A 91 -2.79 3.41 -12.61
N ARG A 92 -3.94 2.85 -12.22
CA ARG A 92 -5.06 2.53 -13.14
C ARG A 92 -6.11 3.65 -13.24
N THR A 93 -6.07 4.66 -12.37
CA THR A 93 -7.07 5.73 -12.39
C THR A 93 -6.65 6.87 -13.32
N PRO A 94 -7.41 7.18 -14.38
CA PRO A 94 -7.11 8.30 -15.26
C PRO A 94 -7.04 9.62 -14.49
N GLY A 95 -6.09 10.49 -14.88
CA GLY A 95 -5.86 11.78 -14.24
C GLY A 95 -5.02 11.73 -12.96
N PHE A 96 -4.62 10.54 -12.50
CA PHE A 96 -3.68 10.37 -11.40
C PHE A 96 -2.33 9.84 -11.91
N LYS A 97 -1.25 10.33 -11.32
CA LYS A 97 0.11 9.84 -11.56
C LYS A 97 0.69 9.38 -10.24
N LEU A 98 0.96 8.07 -10.12
CA LEU A 98 1.71 7.55 -8.98
C LEU A 98 3.15 8.09 -9.05
N VAL A 99 3.63 8.65 -7.95
CA VAL A 99 5.01 9.11 -7.78
C VAL A 99 5.60 8.35 -6.61
N ASP A 100 6.79 7.79 -6.81
CA ASP A 100 7.45 7.04 -5.76
C ASP A 100 8.00 7.98 -4.68
N PRO A 101 7.65 7.78 -3.38
CA PRO A 101 8.15 8.61 -2.29
C PRO A 101 9.65 8.45 -2.02
N GLU A 102 10.29 7.36 -2.47
CA GLU A 102 11.73 7.12 -2.26
C GLU A 102 12.59 8.30 -2.75
N ASN A 103 12.19 8.94 -3.85
CA ASN A 103 12.88 10.13 -4.40
C ASN A 103 12.89 11.35 -3.46
N TYR A 104 12.10 11.32 -2.38
CA TYR A 104 11.96 12.39 -1.40
C TYR A 104 12.43 11.97 0.00
N LEU A 105 12.94 10.75 0.16
CA LEU A 105 13.41 10.21 1.43
C LEU A 105 14.95 10.21 1.49
N PRO A 106 15.54 10.44 2.67
CA PRO A 106 16.99 10.36 2.83
C PRO A 106 17.45 8.92 2.64
N ARG A 107 18.60 8.77 1.98
CA ARG A 107 19.29 7.49 1.82
C ARG A 107 20.04 7.10 3.09
#